data_AF-A0A0L8LCA6-F1
#
_entry.id   AF-A0A0L8LCA6-F1
#
_cell.length_a   1.000
_cell.length_b   1.000
_cell.length_c   1.000
_cell.angle_alpha   90.00
_cell.angle_beta   90.00
_cell.angle_gamma   90.00
#
_symmetry.space_group_name_H-M   'P 1'
#
loop_
_entity.id
_entity.type
_entity.pdbx_description
1 polymer ?
#
loop_
_entity_poly.entity_id
_entity_poly.type
_entity_poly.pdbx_seq_one_letter_code
_entity_poly.pdbx_strand_id
1 'polypeptide(L)'
;MSVKRTVQAITPAVLRRLTDEGRAPRLLDVRTPAEFRTAHIPGSYNVPLHTLREHRAELRSHLDEEVVLVCRSGARASQAEQALAEVGLPNLRVLEGGMNAWEAADAPVMRGPERWDMERQVRLVAGSIVLATGLVGVLVPGVHLVGTAVGAGLTYAALSNSCMMGVLLSKLPYNRGPRVDIGSVIAELRSGR
;
A
#
# COMPACT_ATOMS: atom_id res chain seq x y z
N MET A 1 -32.70 -20.10 -9.62
CA MET A 1 -31.40 -20.55 -10.17
C MET A 1 -30.45 -19.37 -10.16
N SER A 2 -29.47 -19.34 -9.24
CA SER A 2 -28.47 -18.26 -9.20
C SER A 2 -27.44 -18.51 -10.29
N VAL A 3 -27.47 -17.73 -11.35
CA VAL A 3 -26.42 -17.74 -12.39
C VAL A 3 -25.12 -17.35 -11.69
N LYS A 4 -24.21 -18.30 -11.50
CA LYS A 4 -22.86 -18.00 -11.00
C LYS A 4 -22.20 -17.10 -12.04
N ARG A 5 -22.12 -15.81 -11.73
CA ARG A 5 -21.52 -14.82 -12.61
C ARG A 5 -20.00 -15.04 -12.62
N THR A 6 -19.44 -15.30 -13.80
CA THR A 6 -18.00 -15.45 -13.97
C THR A 6 -17.39 -14.06 -14.12
N VAL A 7 -16.59 -13.67 -13.14
CA VAL A 7 -15.78 -12.45 -13.21
C VAL A 7 -14.88 -12.52 -14.44
N GLN A 8 -14.89 -11.50 -15.29
CA GLN A 8 -13.99 -11.48 -16.44
C GLN A 8 -12.56 -11.24 -15.97
N ALA A 9 -11.66 -12.17 -16.30
CA ALA A 9 -10.24 -12.04 -15.98
C ALA A 9 -9.48 -11.43 -17.17
N ILE A 10 -8.48 -10.59 -16.87
CA ILE A 10 -7.49 -10.12 -17.83
C ILE A 10 -6.11 -10.56 -17.37
N THR A 11 -5.32 -11.15 -18.27
CA THR A 11 -3.96 -11.57 -17.94
C THR A 11 -3.01 -10.38 -17.93
N PRO A 12 -1.91 -10.43 -17.15
CA PRO A 12 -0.87 -9.39 -17.19
C PRO A 12 -0.34 -9.12 -18.59
N ALA A 13 -0.15 -10.17 -19.41
CA ALA A 13 0.35 -10.02 -20.78
C ALA A 13 -0.62 -9.24 -21.68
N VAL A 14 -1.93 -9.51 -21.60
CA VAL A 14 -2.94 -8.78 -22.37
C VAL A 14 -3.04 -7.33 -21.89
N LEU A 15 -3.06 -7.12 -20.57
CA LEU A 15 -3.12 -5.76 -20.02
C LEU A 15 -1.88 -4.94 -20.43
N ARG A 16 -0.68 -5.53 -20.36
CA ARG A 16 0.56 -4.89 -20.80
C ARG A 16 0.50 -4.50 -22.27
N ARG A 17 0.07 -5.43 -23.13
CA ARG A 17 -0.09 -5.14 -24.56
C ARG A 17 -1.03 -3.97 -24.82
N LEU A 18 -2.17 -3.91 -24.14
CA LEU A 18 -3.12 -2.79 -24.28
C LEU A 18 -2.49 -1.46 -23.83
N THR A 19 -1.69 -1.49 -22.76
CA THR A 19 -0.96 -0.31 -22.28
C THR A 19 0.09 0.14 -23.29
N ASP A 20 0.88 -0.79 -23.84
CA ASP A 20 1.92 -0.51 -24.83
C ASP A 20 1.33 0.04 -26.14
N GLU A 21 0.11 -0.36 -26.51
CA GLU A 21 -0.65 0.14 -27.65
C GLU A 21 -1.35 1.51 -27.40
N GLY A 22 -1.19 2.10 -26.21
CA GLY A 22 -1.86 3.36 -25.85
C GLY A 22 -3.38 3.23 -25.63
N ARG A 23 -3.87 2.00 -25.46
CA ARG A 23 -5.27 1.65 -25.23
C ARG A 23 -5.47 1.09 -23.82
N ALA A 24 -4.72 1.62 -22.85
CA ALA A 24 -4.76 1.17 -21.48
C ALA A 24 -6.19 1.37 -20.91
N PRO A 25 -6.85 0.31 -20.42
CA PRO A 25 -8.11 0.48 -19.71
C PRO A 25 -7.86 1.21 -18.39
N ARG A 26 -8.92 1.74 -17.79
CA ARG A 26 -8.80 2.41 -16.49
C ARG A 26 -8.46 1.38 -15.41
N LEU A 27 -7.42 1.64 -14.63
CA LEU A 27 -6.95 0.72 -13.58
C LEU A 27 -7.38 1.20 -12.20
N LEU A 28 -8.04 0.34 -11.44
CA LEU A 28 -8.46 0.62 -10.06
C LEU A 28 -7.79 -0.36 -9.10
N ASP A 29 -6.85 0.11 -8.28
CA ASP A 29 -6.19 -0.68 -7.26
C ASP A 29 -6.97 -0.62 -5.95
N VAL A 30 -7.54 -1.76 -5.55
CA VAL A 30 -8.38 -1.89 -4.36
C VAL A 30 -7.63 -2.32 -3.10
N ARG A 31 -6.29 -2.30 -3.15
CA ARG A 31 -5.42 -2.53 -1.98
C ARG A 31 -5.42 -1.32 -1.05
N THR A 32 -4.79 -1.51 0.11
CA THR A 32 -4.59 -0.42 1.05
C THR A 32 -3.67 0.67 0.45
N PRO A 33 -3.78 1.92 0.90
CA PRO A 33 -2.90 2.99 0.41
C PRO A 33 -1.43 2.71 0.68
N ALA A 34 -1.12 2.00 1.78
CA ALA A 34 0.23 1.57 2.10
C ALA A 34 0.79 0.63 1.03
N GLU A 35 0.04 -0.41 0.65
CA GLU A 35 0.43 -1.33 -0.42
C GLU A 35 0.59 -0.61 -1.77
N PHE A 36 -0.35 0.27 -2.11
CA PHE A 36 -0.32 1.04 -3.37
C PHE A 36 0.92 1.94 -3.47
N ARG A 37 1.24 2.69 -2.41
CA ARG A 37 2.44 3.53 -2.40
C ARG A 37 3.73 2.75 -2.47
N THR A 38 3.79 1.53 -1.92
CA THR A 38 5.01 0.71 -2.03
C THR A 38 5.30 0.38 -3.50
N ALA A 39 4.28 -0.12 -4.20
CA ALA A 39 4.40 -0.51 -5.61
C ALA A 39 3.01 -0.58 -6.23
N HIS A 40 2.79 0.06 -7.39
CA HIS A 40 1.54 0.01 -8.14
C HIS A 40 1.78 0.09 -9.66
N ILE A 41 0.76 -0.26 -10.45
CA ILE A 41 0.82 -0.16 -11.92
C ILE A 41 0.75 1.33 -12.30
N PRO A 42 1.62 1.84 -13.20
CA PRO A 42 1.55 3.22 -13.67
C PRO A 42 0.14 3.59 -14.16
N GLY A 43 -0.36 4.77 -13.77
CA GLY A 43 -1.70 5.25 -14.18
C GLY A 43 -2.88 4.56 -13.49
N SER A 44 -2.65 3.77 -12.43
CA SER A 44 -3.72 3.21 -11.61
C SER A 44 -4.18 4.15 -10.51
N TYR A 45 -5.47 4.10 -10.18
CA TYR A 45 -6.07 4.87 -9.10
C TYR A 45 -6.27 3.99 -7.86
N ASN A 46 -5.89 4.48 -6.68
CA ASN A 46 -6.10 3.74 -5.44
C ASN A 46 -7.48 3.98 -4.84
N VAL A 47 -8.33 2.96 -4.85
CA VAL A 47 -9.64 2.99 -4.18
C VAL A 47 -9.78 1.74 -3.33
N PRO A 48 -9.31 1.77 -2.07
CA PRO A 48 -9.31 0.61 -1.19
C PRO A 48 -10.69 -0.05 -1.10
N LEU A 49 -10.72 -1.39 -1.02
CA LEU A 49 -11.96 -2.16 -1.03
C LEU A 49 -13.03 -1.67 -0.03
N HIS A 50 -12.62 -1.25 1.16
CA HIS A 50 -13.55 -0.72 2.18
C HIS A 50 -14.22 0.58 1.69
N THR A 51 -13.43 1.55 1.25
CA THR A 51 -13.91 2.83 0.69
C THR A 51 -14.76 2.60 -0.56
N LEU A 52 -14.35 1.68 -1.43
CA LEU A 52 -15.11 1.31 -2.62
C LEU A 52 -16.50 0.79 -2.26
N ARG A 53 -16.61 -0.08 -1.24
CA ARG A 53 -17.90 -0.62 -0.80
C ARG A 53 -18.78 0.46 -0.19
N GLU A 54 -18.21 1.38 0.58
CA GLU A 54 -18.94 2.49 1.20
C GLU A 54 -19.46 3.48 0.15
N HIS A 55 -18.64 3.80 -0.87
CA HIS A 55 -18.92 4.84 -1.87
C HIS A 55 -19.31 4.29 -3.26
N ARG A 56 -19.73 3.02 -3.35
CA ARG A 56 -20.04 2.33 -4.62
C ARG A 56 -21.03 3.07 -5.52
N ALA A 57 -22.08 3.68 -4.95
CA ALA A 57 -23.09 4.41 -5.70
C ALA A 57 -22.56 5.70 -6.33
N GLU A 58 -21.64 6.38 -5.61
CA GLU A 58 -20.98 7.59 -6.07
C GLU A 58 -19.96 7.27 -7.18
N LEU A 59 -19.14 6.22 -6.95
CA LEU A 59 -18.18 5.71 -7.93
C LEU A 59 -18.84 5.27 -9.23
N ARG A 60 -20.04 4.68 -9.17
CA ARG A 60 -20.80 4.27 -10.37
C ARG A 60 -21.00 5.41 -11.37
N SER A 61 -21.17 6.65 -10.89
CA SER A 61 -21.39 7.80 -11.77
C SER A 61 -20.13 8.28 -12.51
N HIS A 62 -18.97 7.70 -12.18
CA HIS A 62 -17.65 8.12 -12.65
C HIS A 62 -16.79 6.98 -13.21
N LEU A 63 -17.34 5.77 -13.25
CA LEU A 63 -16.69 4.58 -13.79
C LEU A 63 -17.51 4.05 -14.97
N ASP A 64 -16.81 3.71 -16.04
CA ASP A 64 -17.37 3.02 -17.20
C ASP A 64 -17.10 1.51 -17.11
N GLU A 65 -17.60 0.73 -18.06
CA GLU A 65 -17.37 -0.73 -18.09
C GLU A 65 -15.92 -1.12 -18.44
N GLU A 66 -15.10 -0.17 -18.93
CA GLU A 66 -13.70 -0.40 -19.30
C GLU A 66 -12.72 -0.23 -18.13
N VAL A 67 -13.07 -0.78 -16.96
CA VAL A 67 -12.24 -0.74 -15.75
C VAL A 67 -11.67 -2.12 -15.44
N VAL A 68 -10.38 -2.15 -15.11
CA VAL A 68 -9.68 -3.33 -14.59
C VAL A 68 -9.38 -3.12 -13.11
N LEU A 69 -9.88 -4.03 -12.29
CA LEU A 69 -9.67 -4.05 -10.85
C LEU A 69 -8.39 -4.83 -10.52
N VAL A 70 -7.55 -4.22 -9.71
CA VAL A 70 -6.24 -4.75 -9.31
C VAL A 70 -6.22 -4.94 -7.80
N CYS A 71 -5.68 -6.07 -7.36
CA CYS A 71 -5.28 -6.22 -5.96
C CYS A 71 -4.01 -7.06 -5.85
N ARG A 72 -3.67 -7.58 -4.67
CA ARG A 72 -2.44 -8.37 -4.49
C ARG A 72 -2.45 -9.68 -5.29
N SER A 73 -3.55 -10.44 -5.23
CA SER A 73 -3.63 -11.81 -5.77
C SER A 73 -4.92 -12.12 -6.53
N GLY A 74 -5.83 -11.15 -6.71
CA GLY A 74 -7.16 -11.31 -7.33
C GLY A 74 -8.34 -11.30 -6.34
N ALA A 75 -8.19 -11.85 -5.13
CA ALA A 75 -9.33 -12.06 -4.21
C ALA A 75 -10.10 -10.79 -3.80
N ARG A 76 -9.38 -9.70 -3.46
CA ARG A 76 -10.01 -8.41 -3.11
C ARG A 76 -10.63 -7.72 -4.33
N ALA A 77 -10.02 -7.89 -5.50
CA ALA A 77 -10.54 -7.33 -6.74
C ALA A 77 -11.84 -8.04 -7.16
N SER A 78 -11.96 -9.35 -6.98
CA SER A 78 -13.23 -10.06 -7.18
C SER A 78 -14.34 -9.60 -6.22
N GLN A 79 -14.02 -9.29 -4.96
CA GLN A 79 -14.99 -8.71 -4.04
C GLN A 79 -15.42 -7.29 -4.45
N ALA A 80 -14.48 -6.48 -4.94
CA ALA A 80 -14.79 -5.15 -5.47
C ALA A 80 -15.67 -5.24 -6.72
N GLU A 81 -15.41 -6.20 -7.60
CA GLU A 81 -16.22 -6.46 -8.79
C GLU A 81 -17.66 -6.79 -8.41
N GLN A 82 -17.87 -7.68 -7.44
CA GLN A 82 -19.20 -8.03 -6.94
C GLN A 82 -19.92 -6.82 -6.33
N ALA A 83 -19.22 -6.01 -5.53
CA ALA A 83 -19.80 -4.81 -4.93
C ALA A 83 -20.20 -3.75 -5.98
N LEU A 84 -19.44 -3.62 -7.08
CA LEU A 84 -19.76 -2.72 -8.18
C LEU A 84 -20.83 -3.29 -9.12
N ALA A 85 -20.90 -4.61 -9.25
CA ALA A 85 -21.95 -5.31 -9.95
C ALA A 85 -23.33 -5.02 -9.36
N GLU A 86 -23.44 -5.03 -8.03
CA GLU A 86 -24.69 -4.74 -7.29
C GLU A 86 -25.23 -3.34 -7.58
N VAL A 87 -24.38 -2.39 -7.96
CA VAL A 87 -24.79 -1.03 -8.32
C VAL A 87 -24.91 -0.82 -9.83
N GLY A 88 -24.73 -1.85 -10.66
CA GLY A 88 -24.94 -1.75 -12.10
C GLY A 88 -23.69 -1.52 -12.94
N LEU A 89 -22.51 -1.93 -12.46
CA LEU A 89 -21.29 -2.09 -13.26
C LEU A 89 -20.93 -3.57 -13.39
N PRO A 90 -21.63 -4.32 -14.26
CA PRO A 90 -21.54 -5.77 -14.26
C PRO A 90 -20.33 -6.34 -15.00
N ASN A 91 -19.64 -5.58 -15.83
CA ASN A 91 -18.66 -6.14 -16.77
C ASN A 91 -17.21 -5.74 -16.44
N LEU A 92 -16.91 -5.48 -15.16
CA LEU A 92 -15.56 -5.10 -14.75
C LEU A 92 -14.62 -6.29 -14.83
N ARG A 93 -13.40 -6.03 -15.33
CA ARG A 93 -12.37 -7.05 -15.45
C ARG A 93 -11.50 -7.09 -14.19
N VAL A 94 -11.02 -8.26 -13.81
CA VAL A 94 -10.05 -8.43 -12.70
C VAL A 94 -8.71 -8.87 -13.26
N LEU A 95 -7.63 -8.24 -12.80
CA LEU A 95 -6.28 -8.67 -13.15
C LEU A 95 -5.99 -10.05 -12.53
N GLU A 96 -5.76 -11.05 -13.39
CA GLU A 96 -5.46 -12.41 -12.98
C GLU A 96 -4.13 -12.46 -12.21
N GLY A 97 -4.14 -13.11 -11.03
CA GLY A 97 -2.99 -13.15 -10.13
C GLY A 97 -2.59 -11.80 -9.51
N GLY A 98 -3.29 -10.72 -9.85
CA GLY A 98 -3.06 -9.37 -9.31
C GLY A 98 -1.65 -8.85 -9.51
N MET A 99 -1.20 -7.99 -8.60
CA MET A 99 0.14 -7.42 -8.60
C MET A 99 1.25 -8.47 -8.53
N ASN A 100 1.02 -9.61 -7.87
CA ASN A 100 2.02 -10.68 -7.82
C ASN A 100 2.36 -11.20 -9.22
N ALA A 101 1.34 -11.43 -10.05
CA ALA A 101 1.54 -11.89 -11.43
C ALA A 101 2.07 -10.78 -12.35
N TRP A 102 1.68 -9.53 -12.09
CA TRP A 102 2.22 -8.37 -12.81
C TRP A 102 3.72 -8.19 -12.57
N GLU A 103 4.16 -8.28 -11.32
CA GLU A 103 5.59 -8.20 -10.95
C GLU A 103 6.37 -9.42 -11.45
N ALA A 104 5.80 -10.62 -11.36
CA ALA A 104 6.43 -11.84 -11.90
C ALA A 104 6.62 -11.80 -13.43
N ALA A 105 5.80 -11.02 -14.13
CA ALA A 105 5.90 -10.80 -15.57
C ALA A 105 6.90 -9.68 -15.94
N ASP A 106 7.65 -9.15 -14.97
CA ASP A 106 8.61 -8.04 -15.13
C ASP A 106 7.99 -6.84 -15.86
N ALA A 107 6.71 -6.57 -15.56
CA ALA A 107 5.96 -5.48 -16.15
C ALA A 107 6.25 -4.15 -15.43
N PRO A 108 6.04 -2.98 -16.07
CA PRO A 108 6.33 -1.69 -15.46
C PRO A 108 5.57 -1.46 -14.15
N VAL A 109 6.29 -1.03 -13.10
CA VAL A 109 5.73 -0.73 -11.78
C VAL A 109 6.29 0.59 -11.27
N MET A 110 5.41 1.47 -10.80
CA MET A 110 5.79 2.64 -10.03
C MET A 110 6.04 2.22 -8.59
N ARG A 111 7.29 2.29 -8.14
CA ARG A 111 7.66 2.05 -6.75
C ARG A 111 7.76 3.38 -6.02
N GLY A 112 7.11 3.47 -4.86
CA GLY A 112 7.27 4.63 -3.99
C GLY A 112 8.61 4.59 -3.25
N PRO A 113 8.91 5.65 -2.47
CA PRO A 113 10.13 5.71 -1.70
C PRO A 113 10.18 4.53 -0.73
N GLU A 114 11.32 3.83 -0.72
CA GLU A 114 11.58 2.72 0.20
C GLU A 114 11.49 3.25 1.64
N ARG A 115 10.39 2.94 2.34
CA ARG A 115 10.25 3.25 3.76
C ARG A 115 11.03 2.20 4.53
N TRP A 116 12.13 2.60 5.15
CA TRP A 116 12.87 1.70 6.02
C TRP A 116 11.96 1.21 7.13
N ASP A 117 12.01 -0.09 7.41
CA ASP A 117 11.31 -0.64 8.57
C ASP A 117 11.71 0.12 9.84
N MET A 118 10.73 0.34 10.71
CA MET A 118 10.94 1.09 11.96
C MET A 118 12.09 0.49 12.79
N GLU A 119 12.26 -0.83 12.74
CA GLU A 119 13.37 -1.55 13.36
C GLU A 119 14.73 -1.13 12.79
N ARG A 120 14.85 -0.97 11.47
CA ARG A 120 16.09 -0.51 10.82
C ARG A 120 16.41 0.93 11.22
N GLN A 121 15.40 1.80 11.31
CA GLN A 121 15.58 3.18 11.78
C GLN A 121 16.04 3.22 13.24
N VAL A 122 15.41 2.45 14.13
CA VAL A 122 15.79 2.36 15.54
C VAL A 122 17.21 1.85 15.70
N ARG A 123 17.59 0.78 14.99
CA ARG A 123 18.96 0.24 15.02
C ARG A 123 19.99 1.28 14.60
N LEU A 124 19.73 2.03 13.52
CA LEU A 124 20.66 3.07 13.07
C LEU A 124 20.78 4.20 14.11
N VAL A 125 19.66 4.74 14.58
CA VAL A 125 19.67 5.90 15.51
C VAL A 125 20.28 5.51 16.84
N ALA A 126 19.79 4.45 17.47
CA ALA A 126 20.29 4.03 18.78
C ALA A 126 21.75 3.55 18.70
N GLY A 127 22.11 2.81 17.65
CA GLY A 127 23.50 2.42 17.39
C GLY A 127 24.43 3.62 17.20
N SER A 128 23.99 4.65 16.46
CA SER A 128 24.75 5.88 16.27
C SER A 128 24.94 6.64 17.59
N ILE A 129 23.91 6.71 18.44
CA ILE A 129 24.02 7.36 19.77
C ILE A 129 25.03 6.62 20.65
N VAL A 130 24.97 5.28 20.71
CA VAL A 130 25.91 4.48 21.51
C VAL A 130 27.34 4.63 21.00
N LEU A 131 27.56 4.55 19.69
CA LEU A 131 28.89 4.72 19.08
C LEU A 131 29.46 6.13 19.33
N ALA A 132 28.65 7.17 19.10
CA ALA A 132 29.10 8.55 19.27
C ALA A 132 29.43 8.87 20.73
N THR A 133 28.56 8.47 21.67
CA THR A 133 28.78 8.72 23.10
C THR A 133 29.93 7.90 23.68
N GLY A 134 30.16 6.68 23.19
CA GLY A 134 31.34 5.88 23.53
C GLY A 134 32.64 6.54 23.06
N LEU A 135 32.69 6.99 21.81
CA LEU A 135 33.87 7.67 21.24
C LEU A 135 34.15 9.00 21.94
N VAL A 136 33.15 9.86 22.11
CA VAL A 136 33.28 11.14 22.82
C VAL A 136 33.62 10.91 24.29
N GLY A 137 33.14 9.83 24.89
CA GLY A 137 33.43 9.45 26.28
C GLY A 137 34.91 9.20 26.58
N VAL A 138 35.73 8.94 25.56
CA VAL A 138 37.21 8.85 25.69
C VAL A 138 37.82 10.23 25.99
N LEU A 139 37.22 11.30 25.47
CA LEU A 139 37.70 12.67 25.60
C LEU A 139 36.97 13.45 26.71
N VAL A 140 35.68 13.15 26.92
CA VAL A 140 34.82 13.84 27.89
C VAL A 140 34.25 12.81 28.87
N PRO A 141 34.77 12.77 30.11
CA PRO A 141 34.27 11.85 31.14
C PRO A 141 32.76 12.01 31.38
N GLY A 142 32.06 10.89 31.52
CA GLY A 142 30.62 10.85 31.80
C GLY A 142 29.70 10.82 30.57
N VAL A 143 30.16 11.22 29.38
CA VAL A 143 29.30 11.22 28.16
C VAL A 143 28.90 9.79 27.74
N HIS A 144 29.75 8.80 27.99
CA HIS A 144 29.45 7.39 27.71
C HIS A 144 28.22 6.85 28.45
N LEU A 145 27.83 7.45 29.58
CA LEU A 145 26.66 7.05 30.36
C LEU A 145 25.35 7.15 29.56
N VAL A 146 25.27 8.10 28.62
CA VAL A 146 24.11 8.24 27.71
C VAL A 146 23.98 7.02 26.81
N GLY A 147 25.08 6.58 26.19
CA GLY A 147 25.11 5.36 25.38
C GLY A 147 24.81 4.11 26.21
N THR A 148 25.37 4.01 27.41
CA THR A 148 25.10 2.90 28.33
C THR A 148 23.62 2.83 28.71
N ALA A 149 22.97 3.96 29.00
CA ALA A 149 21.54 4.00 29.33
C ALA A 149 20.66 3.58 28.15
N VAL A 150 20.97 4.05 26.92
CA VAL A 150 20.24 3.66 25.70
C VAL A 150 20.41 2.17 25.42
N GLY A 151 21.64 1.65 25.50
CA GLY A 151 21.93 0.22 25.32
C GLY A 151 21.23 -0.66 26.36
N ALA A 152 21.23 -0.27 27.63
CA ALA A 152 20.53 -0.98 28.69
C ALA A 152 19.01 -1.03 28.45
N GLY A 153 18.42 0.08 28.02
CA GLY A 153 16.99 0.14 27.66
C GLY A 153 16.62 -0.78 26.49
N LEU A 154 17.47 -0.85 25.45
CA LEU A 154 17.26 -1.76 24.32
C LEU A 154 17.37 -3.23 24.74
N THR A 155 18.37 -3.58 25.55
CA THR A 155 18.53 -4.95 26.09
C THR A 155 17.33 -5.34 26.95
N TYR A 156 16.85 -4.44 27.80
CA TYR A 156 15.64 -4.67 28.59
C TYR A 156 14.39 -4.87 27.72
N ALA A 157 14.20 -4.04 26.69
CA ALA A 157 13.08 -4.17 25.77
C ALA A 157 13.11 -5.52 25.01
N ALA A 158 14.30 -5.98 24.60
CA ALA A 158 14.48 -7.27 23.97
C ALA A 158 14.16 -8.44 24.93
N LEU A 159 14.64 -8.38 26.17
CA LEU A 159 14.40 -9.42 27.18
C LEU A 159 12.95 -9.51 27.62
N SER A 160 12.24 -8.38 27.68
CA SER A 160 10.85 -8.31 28.15
C SER A 160 9.81 -8.52 27.05
N ASN A 161 10.23 -8.68 25.78
CA ASN A 161 9.35 -8.64 24.61
C ASN A 161 8.42 -7.42 24.58
N SER A 162 8.78 -6.34 25.31
CA SER A 162 7.94 -5.17 25.48
C SER A 162 8.43 -4.05 24.56
N CYS A 163 7.85 -3.99 23.36
CA CYS A 163 7.97 -2.80 22.51
C CYS A 163 6.94 -1.75 22.93
N MET A 164 6.97 -1.33 24.20
CA MET A 164 6.08 -0.29 24.74
C MET A 164 6.16 0.99 23.89
N MET A 165 7.38 1.34 23.46
CA MET A 165 7.61 2.44 22.53
C MET A 165 6.92 2.21 21.17
N GLY A 166 7.00 1.01 20.60
CA GLY A 166 6.32 0.67 19.34
C GLY A 166 4.79 0.80 19.43
N VAL A 167 4.21 0.42 20.56
CA VAL A 167 2.76 0.59 20.84
C VAL A 167 2.39 2.06 21.02
N LEU A 168 3.24 2.86 21.66
CA LEU A 168 3.04 4.30 21.80
C LEU A 168 3.18 5.02 20.45
N LEU A 169 4.19 4.66 19.66
CA LEU A 169 4.44 5.23 18.33
C LEU A 169 3.35 4.86 17.32
N SER A 170 2.72 3.68 17.41
CA SER A 170 1.60 3.31 16.53
C SER A 170 0.33 4.15 16.78
N LYS A 171 0.19 4.74 17.96
CA LYS A 171 -0.93 5.63 18.30
C LYS A 171 -0.76 7.06 17.81
N LEU A 172 0.48 7.48 17.52
CA LEU A 172 0.77 8.83 17.08
C LEU A 172 0.13 9.14 15.71
N PRO A 173 -0.36 10.38 15.50
CA PRO A 173 -1.07 10.75 14.26
C PRO A 173 -0.27 10.50 12.99
N TYR A 174 1.05 10.73 13.03
CA TYR A 174 1.96 10.58 11.89
C TYR A 174 2.17 9.12 11.46
N ASN A 175 1.89 8.16 12.34
CA ASN A 175 2.04 6.73 12.07
C ASN A 175 0.74 6.07 11.62
N ARG A 176 -0.37 6.83 11.61
CA ARG A 176 -1.64 6.38 11.02
C ARG A 176 -1.47 6.38 9.50
N GLY A 177 -1.76 5.24 8.87
CA GLY A 177 -1.72 5.13 7.42
C GLY A 177 -2.55 6.24 6.75
N PRO A 178 -2.11 6.78 5.61
CA PRO A 178 -2.86 7.82 4.92
C PRO A 178 -4.22 7.27 4.50
N ARG A 179 -5.21 8.15 4.65
CA ARG A 179 -6.61 7.89 4.31
C ARG A 179 -6.81 8.33 2.86
N VAL A 180 -7.64 7.59 2.14
CA VAL A 180 -8.07 8.00 0.80
C VAL A 180 -9.25 8.95 0.96
N ASP A 181 -9.12 10.14 0.38
CA ASP A 181 -10.25 11.06 0.23
C ASP A 181 -10.97 10.76 -1.08
N ILE A 182 -12.23 10.34 -1.00
CA ILE A 182 -13.00 9.94 -2.19
C ILE A 182 -13.24 11.11 -3.15
N GLY A 183 -13.35 12.33 -2.62
CA GLY A 183 -13.51 13.54 -3.44
C GLY A 183 -12.31 13.76 -4.35
N SER A 184 -11.10 13.61 -3.81
CA SER A 184 -9.85 13.68 -4.60
C SER A 184 -9.78 12.61 -5.68
N VAL A 185 -10.15 11.35 -5.36
CA VAL A 185 -10.18 10.25 -6.33
C VAL A 185 -11.15 10.56 -7.46
N ILE A 186 -12.36 11.02 -7.14
CA ILE A 186 -13.37 11.36 -8.15
C ILE A 186 -12.90 12.52 -9.03
N ALA A 187 -12.25 13.53 -8.46
CA ALA A 187 -11.66 14.62 -9.22
C ALA A 187 -10.60 14.11 -10.21
N GLU A 188 -9.73 13.19 -9.77
CA GLU A 188 -8.72 12.55 -10.61
C GLU A 188 -9.38 11.74 -11.74
N LEU A 189 -10.37 10.90 -11.40
CA LEU A 189 -11.13 10.11 -12.36
C LEU A 189 -11.81 10.97 -13.44
N ARG A 190 -12.33 12.16 -13.08
CA ARG A 190 -12.93 13.11 -14.04
C ARG A 190 -11.89 13.79 -14.93
N SER A 191 -10.69 14.02 -14.41
CA SER A 191 -9.64 14.75 -15.13
C SER A 191 -8.94 13.92 -16.21
N GLY A 192 -9.13 12.60 -16.22
CA GLY A 192 -8.54 11.68 -17.20
C GLY A 192 -7.01 11.69 -17.19
N ARG A 193 -6.42 12.09 -16.06
CA ARG A 193 -4.98 12.27 -15.87
C ARG A 193 -4.46 11.28 -14.84
#